data_AF-A0A6J5F7J0-F1
#
_entry.id   AF-A0A6J5F7J0-F1
#
_cell.length_a   1.000
_cell.length_b   1.000
_cell.length_c   1.000
_cell.angle_alpha   90.00
_cell.angle_beta   90.00
_cell.angle_gamma   90.00
#
_symmetry.space_group_name_H-M   'P 1'
#
loop_
_entity.id
_entity.type
_entity.pdbx_description
1 polymer ?
#
loop_
_entity_poly.entity_id
_entity_poly.type
_entity_poly.pdbx_seq_one_letter_code
_entity_poly.pdbx_strand_id
1 'polypeptide(L)'
;MSRMTHILIFGISIFLATSKAFAIDTSAYDQCMLQVLRTSRSEAATHLMQRSCYALYQNGPLLLPREQAYHSCILQSLPWVKEPSAIVQIVSICSRQRQM
;
A
#
# COMPACT_ATOMS: atom_id res chain seq x y z
N MET A 1 -21.86 40.40 34.98
CA MET A 1 -23.07 39.88 34.31
C MET A 1 -22.72 39.65 32.85
N SER A 2 -22.09 38.51 32.56
CA SER A 2 -22.76 37.31 32.05
C SER A 2 -23.24 37.48 30.62
N ARG A 3 -22.37 37.17 29.66
CA ARG A 3 -22.77 36.49 28.42
C ARG A 3 -21.56 36.04 27.60
N MET A 4 -21.60 34.76 27.26
CA MET A 4 -20.99 34.16 26.07
C MET A 4 -19.54 33.70 26.20
N THR A 5 -19.32 32.96 27.28
CA THR A 5 -18.70 31.62 27.30
C THR A 5 -19.11 30.72 26.10
N HIS A 6 -18.69 31.04 24.87
CA HIS A 6 -18.82 30.16 23.70
C HIS A 6 -17.57 30.12 22.80
N ILE A 7 -16.43 30.62 23.26
CA ILE A 7 -15.15 30.62 22.51
C ILE A 7 -14.16 29.59 23.10
N LEU A 8 -14.64 28.44 23.56
CA LEU A 8 -13.77 27.37 24.10
C LEU A 8 -14.10 25.97 23.57
N ILE A 9 -14.81 25.86 22.43
CA ILE A 9 -15.21 24.55 21.85
C ILE A 9 -14.75 24.41 20.39
N PHE A 10 -13.82 25.26 19.92
CA PHE A 10 -13.36 25.26 18.51
C PHE A 10 -11.84 25.08 18.39
N GLY A 11 -11.27 24.21 19.21
CA GLY A 11 -9.81 24.03 19.26
C GLY A 11 -9.37 22.64 19.65
N ILE A 12 -10.12 21.61 19.30
CA ILE A 12 -9.65 20.23 19.38
C ILE A 12 -9.55 19.72 17.94
N SER A 13 -8.49 20.14 17.24
CA SER A 13 -8.00 19.38 16.10
C SER A 13 -7.42 18.08 16.66
N ILE A 14 -8.27 17.07 16.86
CA ILE A 14 -7.81 15.69 16.97
C ILE A 14 -7.14 15.38 15.64
N PHE A 15 -5.82 15.49 15.61
CA PHE A 15 -5.01 14.80 14.63
C PHE A 15 -5.23 13.32 14.92
N LEU A 16 -6.18 12.68 14.22
CA LEU A 16 -6.23 11.22 14.16
C LEU A 16 -4.96 10.79 13.42
N ALA A 17 -3.86 10.69 14.15
CA ALA A 17 -2.80 9.78 13.79
C ALA A 17 -3.47 8.41 13.80
N THR A 18 -3.89 7.95 12.63
CA THR A 18 -4.23 6.55 12.40
C THR A 18 -2.96 5.76 12.65
N SER A 19 -2.71 5.44 13.92
CA SER A 19 -1.84 4.34 14.29
C SER A 19 -2.47 3.13 13.63
N LYS A 20 -1.86 2.69 12.51
CA LYS A 20 -2.15 1.36 11.97
C LYS A 20 -1.73 0.39 13.07
N ALA A 21 -2.70 0.05 13.91
CA ALA A 21 -2.57 -0.97 14.91
C ALA A 21 -2.03 -2.22 14.21
N PHE A 22 -0.92 -2.74 14.73
CA PHE A 22 -0.30 -3.99 14.31
C PHE A 22 -1.24 -5.17 14.63
N ALA A 23 -2.30 -5.31 13.83
CA ALA A 23 -3.07 -6.56 13.67
C ALA A 23 -2.70 -7.14 12.30
N ILE A 24 -1.40 -7.36 12.10
CA ILE A 24 -0.77 -7.66 10.80
C ILE A 24 -0.37 -9.13 10.91
N ASP A 25 -1.06 -10.06 10.28
CA ASP A 25 -0.68 -10.37 8.90
C ASP A 25 -1.82 -10.87 8.00
N THR A 26 -2.78 -11.63 8.51
CA THR A 26 -3.84 -12.21 7.66
C THR A 26 -4.82 -11.16 7.17
N SER A 27 -5.26 -10.26 8.05
CA SER A 27 -6.21 -9.20 7.66
C SER A 27 -5.62 -8.22 6.63
N ALA A 28 -4.32 -7.90 6.75
CA ALA A 28 -3.63 -6.98 5.85
C ALA A 28 -3.31 -7.65 4.51
N TYR A 29 -2.92 -8.94 4.53
CA TYR A 29 -2.76 -9.75 3.33
C TYR A 29 -4.07 -9.85 2.54
N ASP A 30 -5.18 -10.18 3.21
CA ASP A 30 -6.49 -10.32 2.55
C ASP A 30 -6.98 -8.99 1.98
N GLN A 31 -6.76 -7.88 2.69
CA GLN A 31 -7.06 -6.54 2.18
C GLN A 31 -6.22 -6.21 0.94
N CYS A 32 -4.93 -6.55 0.94
CA CYS A 32 -4.07 -6.38 -0.22
C CYS A 32 -4.61 -7.20 -1.40
N MET A 33 -4.90 -8.48 -1.19
CA MET A 33 -5.42 -9.39 -2.20
C MET A 33 -6.75 -8.91 -2.79
N LEU A 34 -7.71 -8.50 -1.96
CA LEU A 34 -8.98 -7.95 -2.40
C LEU A 34 -8.80 -6.67 -3.20
N GLN A 35 -7.86 -5.80 -2.80
CA GLN A 35 -7.55 -4.59 -3.55
C GLN A 35 -7.01 -4.93 -4.94
N VAL A 36 -6.04 -5.85 -5.04
CA VAL A 36 -5.51 -6.31 -6.33
C VAL A 36 -6.63 -6.81 -7.24
N LEU A 37 -7.50 -7.67 -6.72
CA LEU A 37 -8.60 -8.26 -7.49
C LEU A 37 -9.61 -7.20 -7.97
N ARG A 38 -9.84 -6.15 -7.18
CA ARG A 38 -10.77 -5.06 -7.55
C ARG A 38 -10.19 -4.11 -8.58
N THR A 39 -8.92 -3.77 -8.45
CA THR A 39 -8.31 -2.73 -9.29
C THR A 39 -7.71 -3.29 -10.57
N SER A 40 -7.08 -4.47 -10.49
CA SER A 40 -6.30 -5.00 -11.59
C SER A 40 -7.16 -5.24 -12.81
N ARG A 41 -6.65 -4.81 -13.96
CA ARG A 41 -7.30 -4.94 -15.26
C ARG A 41 -6.53 -5.88 -16.21
N SER A 42 -5.51 -6.56 -15.71
CA SER A 42 -4.64 -7.48 -16.46
C SER A 42 -4.22 -8.66 -15.59
N GLU A 43 -4.30 -9.88 -16.12
CA GLU A 43 -3.86 -11.08 -15.40
C GLU A 43 -2.37 -11.02 -15.04
N ALA A 44 -1.54 -10.50 -15.95
CA ALA A 44 -0.12 -10.32 -15.72
C ALA A 44 0.16 -9.35 -14.55
N ALA A 45 -0.57 -8.23 -14.50
CA ALA A 45 -0.47 -7.27 -13.40
C ALA A 45 -0.98 -7.88 -12.09
N THR A 46 -2.12 -8.59 -12.12
CA THR A 46 -2.70 -9.29 -10.97
C THR A 46 -1.67 -10.20 -10.33
N HIS A 47 -1.06 -11.09 -11.11
CA HIS A 47 -0.12 -12.07 -10.59
C HIS A 47 1.13 -11.42 -9.95
N LEU A 48 1.66 -10.34 -10.55
CA LEU A 48 2.78 -9.58 -9.96
C LEU A 48 2.40 -8.90 -8.65
N MET A 49 1.20 -8.33 -8.58
CA MET A 49 0.69 -7.67 -7.38
C MET A 49 0.39 -8.69 -6.27
N GLN A 50 -0.20 -9.85 -6.59
CA GLN A 50 -0.44 -10.93 -5.62
C GLN A 50 0.85 -11.44 -4.99
N ARG A 51 1.90 -11.68 -5.80
CA ARG A 51 3.23 -12.02 -5.30
C ARG A 51 3.81 -10.95 -4.38
N SER A 52 3.52 -9.69 -4.68
CA SER A 52 3.97 -8.56 -3.85
C SER A 52 3.22 -8.47 -2.54
N CYS A 53 1.90 -8.73 -2.52
CA CYS A 53 1.13 -8.89 -1.28
C CYS A 53 1.71 -10.03 -0.42
N TYR A 54 1.97 -11.20 -1.03
CA TYR A 54 2.57 -12.33 -0.33
C TYR A 54 3.94 -11.96 0.27
N ALA A 55 4.83 -11.37 -0.53
CA ALA A 55 6.16 -11.01 -0.07
C ALA A 55 6.12 -9.98 1.09
N LEU A 56 5.27 -8.96 1.01
CA LEU A 56 5.21 -7.89 2.01
C LEU A 56 4.59 -8.32 3.34
N TYR A 57 3.58 -9.16 3.30
CA TYR A 57 2.83 -9.56 4.49
C TYR A 57 3.34 -10.91 5.01
N GLN A 58 3.31 -11.98 4.21
CA GLN A 58 3.74 -13.31 4.67
C GLN A 58 5.25 -13.42 4.90
N ASN A 59 6.07 -12.76 4.08
CA ASN A 59 7.53 -12.82 4.20
C ASN A 59 8.14 -11.52 4.74
N GLY A 60 7.32 -10.54 5.15
CA GLY A 60 7.75 -9.19 5.52
C GLY A 60 8.95 -9.14 6.48
N PRO A 61 8.98 -9.94 7.56
CA PRO A 61 10.09 -9.97 8.51
C PRO A 61 11.43 -10.47 7.93
N LEU A 62 11.39 -11.21 6.82
CA LEU A 62 12.55 -11.78 6.15
C LEU A 62 13.02 -10.91 4.97
N LEU A 63 12.21 -9.94 4.54
CA LEU A 63 12.52 -9.07 3.41
C LEU A 63 13.51 -7.98 3.79
N LEU A 64 14.48 -7.75 2.91
CA LEU A 64 15.35 -6.59 3.00
C LEU A 64 14.52 -5.31 2.76
N PRO A 65 14.87 -4.15 3.34
CA PRO A 65 14.16 -2.89 3.11
C PRO A 65 14.01 -2.52 1.62
N ARG A 66 14.98 -2.92 0.81
CA ARG A 66 15.01 -2.68 -0.64
C ARG A 66 14.05 -3.56 -1.42
N GLU A 67 13.88 -4.80 -0.97
CA GLU A 67 12.86 -5.70 -1.51
C GLU A 67 11.47 -5.20 -1.13
N GLN A 68 11.31 -4.71 0.10
CA GLN A 68 10.08 -4.08 0.54
C GLN A 68 9.72 -2.87 -0.35
N ALA A 69 10.69 -2.01 -0.68
CA ALA A 69 10.52 -0.88 -1.60
C ALA A 69 10.16 -1.32 -3.03
N TYR A 70 10.74 -2.41 -3.52
CA TYR A 70 10.37 -3.00 -4.81
C TYR A 70 8.88 -3.42 -4.80
N HIS A 71 8.45 -4.20 -3.81
CA HIS A 71 7.08 -4.72 -3.77
C HIS A 71 6.04 -3.63 -3.54
N SER A 72 6.36 -2.60 -2.75
CA SER A 72 5.47 -1.45 -2.57
C SER A 72 5.33 -0.64 -3.86
N CYS A 73 6.41 -0.42 -4.61
CA CYS A 73 6.39 0.23 -5.93
C CYS A 73 5.46 -0.50 -6.91
N ILE A 74 5.53 -1.84 -6.94
CA ILE A 74 4.66 -2.68 -7.79
C ILE A 74 3.18 -2.48 -7.45
N LEU A 75 2.83 -2.53 -6.15
CA LEU A 75 1.44 -2.39 -5.71
C LEU A 75 0.85 -1.00 -5.97
N GLN A 76 1.68 0.05 -5.96
CA GLN A 76 1.25 1.42 -6.23
C GLN A 76 1.07 1.69 -7.73
N SER A 77 1.86 1.04 -8.58
CA SER A 77 1.99 1.42 -9.99
C SER A 77 1.17 0.55 -10.94
N LEU A 78 0.99 -0.74 -10.65
CA LEU A 78 0.27 -1.69 -11.51
C LEU A 78 -1.27 -1.72 -11.47
N PRO A 79 -2.01 -1.20 -10.45
CA PRO A 79 -3.46 -1.38 -10.36
C PRO A 79 -4.26 -1.06 -11.62
N TRP A 80 -3.87 -0.03 -12.37
CA TRP A 80 -4.64 0.49 -13.50
C TRP A 80 -4.05 0.12 -14.87
N VAL A 81 -2.97 -0.66 -14.87
CA VAL A 81 -2.18 -0.92 -16.07
C VAL A 81 -2.70 -2.18 -16.77
N LYS A 82 -3.13 -2.00 -18.01
CA LYS A 82 -3.65 -3.09 -18.86
C LYS A 82 -2.59 -3.64 -19.79
N GLU A 83 -1.78 -2.73 -20.35
CA GLU A 83 -0.89 -3.02 -21.46
C GLU A 83 0.36 -3.80 -20.99
N PRO A 84 0.65 -4.98 -21.57
CA PRO A 84 1.81 -5.78 -21.15
C PRO A 84 3.15 -5.05 -21.28
N SER A 85 3.31 -4.22 -22.32
CA SER A 85 4.54 -3.44 -22.52
C SER A 85 4.75 -2.41 -21.41
N ALA A 86 3.67 -1.77 -20.93
CA ALA A 86 3.71 -0.85 -19.80
C ALA A 86 4.00 -1.57 -18.48
N ILE A 87 3.44 -2.78 -18.28
CA ILE A 87 3.74 -3.62 -17.11
C ILE A 87 5.25 -3.91 -17.04
N VAL A 88 5.86 -4.33 -18.14
CA VAL A 88 7.31 -4.63 -18.19
C VAL A 88 8.14 -3.39 -17.85
N GLN A 89 7.79 -2.22 -18.38
CA GLN A 89 8.47 -0.97 -18.07
C GLN A 89 8.35 -0.58 -16.59
N ILE A 90 7.16 -0.72 -16.00
CA ILE A 90 6.96 -0.43 -14.58
C ILE A 90 7.78 -1.39 -13.71
N VAL A 91 7.80 -2.68 -14.04
CA VAL A 91 8.60 -3.66 -13.31
C VAL A 91 10.09 -3.32 -13.40
N SER A 92 10.60 -2.91 -14.56
CA SER A 92 12.00 -2.49 -14.71
C SER A 92 12.32 -1.19 -13.97
N ILE A 93 11.36 -0.28 -13.84
CA ILE A 93 11.49 0.93 -13.02
C ILE A 93 11.56 0.55 -11.53
N CYS A 94 10.63 -0.28 -11.06
CA CYS A 94 10.58 -0.70 -9.67
C CYS A 94 11.80 -1.56 -9.29
N SER A 95 12.34 -2.37 -10.20
CA SER A 95 13.50 -3.24 -9.92
C SER A 95 14.76 -2.45 -9.55
N ARG A 96 14.88 -1.20 -10.00
CA ARG A 96 15.97 -0.30 -9.61
C ARG A 96 16.01 -0.03 -8.10
N GLN A 97 14.85 -0.04 -7.43
CA GLN A 97 14.77 0.12 -5.97
C GLN A 97 15.44 -1.03 -5.21
N ARG A 98 15.60 -2.19 -5.84
CA ARG A 98 16.30 -3.35 -5.26
C ARG A 98 17.81 -3.27 -5.45
N GLN A 99 18.29 -2.48 -6.41
CA GLN A 99 19.70 -2.43 -6.83
C GLN A 99 20.48 -1.30 -6.14
N MET A 100 19.80 -0.21 -5.79
CA MET A 100 20.35 0.87 -4.94
C MET A 100 20.55 0.35 -3.53
#